data_AF-A0A540K4U0-F1
#
_entry.id   AF-A0A540K4U0-F1
#
_cell.length_a   1.000
_cell.length_b   1.000
_cell.length_c   1.000
_cell.angle_alpha   90.00
_cell.angle_beta   90.00
_cell.angle_gamma   90.00
#
_symmetry.space_group_name_H-M   'P 1'
#
loop_
_entity.id
_entity.type
_entity.pdbx_description
1 polymer ?
#
loop_
_entity_poly.entity_id
_entity_poly.type
_entity_poly.pdbx_seq_one_letter_code
_entity_poly.pdbx_strand_id
1 'polypeptide(L)'
;MNDSNMQYVTSTSFLILSYAKYLTHSRQVVNCGGTVVTPMWLRAIAKRQVDYLLGDNPMKMSYMVGYGPRYPQRIHHRGSSLPSVAAHPAKIQCSSGFSVMSSQSPNPNVLVGAVIGGPDQNDNFPDQRSDYEQSEPATYTNAPLVGTLTYLAHSFGQL
;
A
#
# COMPACT_ATOMS: atom_id res chain seq x y z
N MET A 1 -13.42 11.29 -8.03
CA MET A 1 -12.58 10.23 -8.64
C MET A 1 -12.31 9.26 -7.52
N ASN A 2 -12.96 8.10 -7.56
CA ASN A 2 -12.91 7.10 -6.51
C ASN A 2 -11.89 6.02 -6.90
N ASP A 3 -10.62 6.42 -6.99
CA ASP A 3 -9.54 5.54 -7.43
C ASP A 3 -8.73 5.03 -6.23
N SER A 4 -7.97 3.95 -6.46
CA SER A 4 -7.02 3.37 -5.49
C SER A 4 -5.94 4.38 -5.10
N ASN A 5 -6.08 5.05 -3.96
CA ASN A 5 -5.16 6.10 -3.51
C ASN A 5 -3.72 5.60 -3.40
N MET A 6 -3.52 4.39 -2.88
CA MET A 6 -2.19 3.81 -2.68
C MET A 6 -1.44 3.55 -3.99
N GLN A 7 -2.12 3.34 -5.13
CA GLN A 7 -1.46 3.24 -6.43
C GLN A 7 -0.64 4.50 -6.74
N TYR A 8 -1.20 5.67 -6.51
CA TYR A 8 -0.52 6.94 -6.74
C TYR A 8 0.61 7.14 -5.73
N VAL A 9 0.36 6.86 -4.46
CA VAL A 9 1.35 6.98 -3.39
C VAL A 9 2.60 6.14 -3.71
N THR A 10 2.43 4.86 -4.07
CA THR A 10 3.57 3.96 -4.32
C THR A 10 4.31 4.29 -5.61
N SER A 11 3.58 4.58 -6.70
CA SER A 11 4.19 4.93 -8.00
C SER A 11 4.92 6.27 -7.95
N THR A 12 4.33 7.31 -7.35
CA THR A 12 4.97 8.61 -7.20
C THR A 12 6.18 8.55 -6.28
N SER A 13 6.09 7.81 -5.16
CA SER A 13 7.25 7.61 -4.26
C SER A 13 8.43 6.96 -4.98
N PHE A 14 8.16 5.95 -5.81
CA PHE A 14 9.18 5.28 -6.61
C PHE A 14 9.86 6.23 -7.61
N LEU A 15 9.08 7.05 -8.33
CA LEU A 15 9.59 8.02 -9.29
C LEU A 15 10.42 9.11 -8.60
N ILE A 16 9.93 9.64 -7.49
CA ILE A 16 10.63 10.67 -6.71
C ILE A 16 11.97 10.16 -6.19
N LEU A 17 12.03 8.93 -5.66
CA LEU A 17 13.30 8.33 -5.22
C LEU A 17 14.25 8.04 -6.37
N SER A 18 13.73 7.58 -7.50
CA SER A 18 14.53 7.38 -8.71
C SER A 18 15.16 8.69 -9.18
N TYR A 19 14.40 9.78 -9.13
CA TYR A 19 14.89 11.10 -9.49
C TYR A 19 15.87 11.67 -8.45
N ALA A 20 15.62 11.47 -7.16
CA ALA A 20 16.57 11.83 -6.10
C ALA A 20 17.92 11.10 -6.28
N LYS A 21 17.88 9.82 -6.65
CA LYS A 21 19.08 9.03 -6.99
C LYS A 21 19.83 9.64 -8.17
N TYR A 22 19.12 10.01 -9.24
CA TYR A 22 19.71 10.68 -10.39
C TYR A 22 20.40 11.99 -10.01
N LEU A 23 19.70 12.89 -9.31
CA LEU A 23 20.24 14.19 -8.90
C LEU A 23 21.46 14.06 -7.98
N THR A 24 21.45 13.06 -7.09
CA THR A 24 22.62 12.75 -6.24
C THR A 24 23.82 12.36 -7.09
N HIS A 25 23.62 11.51 -8.09
CA HIS A 25 24.70 11.06 -8.98
C HIS A 25 25.23 12.18 -9.88
N SER A 26 24.34 13.01 -10.44
CA SER A 26 24.72 14.13 -11.32
C SER A 26 25.21 15.36 -10.56
N ARG A 27 25.15 15.36 -9.22
CA ARG A 27 25.48 16.51 -8.35
C ARG A 27 24.65 17.75 -8.68
N GLN A 28 23.37 17.54 -9.01
CA GLN A 28 22.44 18.60 -9.37
C GLN A 28 21.34 18.78 -8.32
N VAL A 29 20.72 19.95 -8.39
CA VAL A 29 19.48 20.30 -7.68
C VAL A 29 18.49 20.83 -8.70
N VAL A 30 17.20 20.86 -8.35
CA VAL A 30 16.16 21.38 -9.23
C VAL A 30 15.69 22.73 -8.73
N ASN A 31 15.51 23.69 -9.62
CA ASN A 31 14.91 24.98 -9.28
C ASN A 31 13.47 25.03 -9.80
N CYS A 32 12.52 25.09 -8.88
CA CYS A 32 11.09 25.17 -9.16
C CYS A 32 10.59 26.55 -8.75
N GLY A 33 10.53 27.49 -9.70
CA GLY A 33 9.91 28.80 -9.47
C GLY A 33 10.50 29.58 -8.29
N GLY A 34 11.81 29.50 -8.07
CA GLY A 34 12.51 30.17 -6.95
C GLY A 34 12.76 29.27 -5.73
N THR A 35 12.26 28.04 -5.74
CA THR A 35 12.50 27.05 -4.68
C THR A 35 13.53 26.01 -5.14
N VAL A 36 14.58 25.79 -4.34
CA VAL A 36 15.58 24.75 -4.62
C VAL A 36 15.16 23.43 -4.00
N VAL A 37 14.90 22.43 -4.84
CA VAL A 37 14.56 21.08 -4.46
C VAL A 37 15.82 20.20 -4.50
N THR A 38 16.21 19.71 -3.32
CA THR A 38 17.41 18.87 -3.15
C THR A 38 17.04 17.37 -3.21
N PRO A 39 18.02 16.48 -3.50
CA PRO A 39 17.79 15.04 -3.41
C PRO A 39 17.33 14.58 -2.01
N MET A 40 17.81 15.24 -0.96
CA MET A 40 17.42 14.95 0.43
C MET A 40 15.94 15.28 0.66
N TRP A 41 15.46 16.42 0.15
CA TRP A 41 14.06 16.79 0.28
C TRP A 41 13.14 15.81 -0.45
N LEU A 42 13.48 15.40 -1.68
CA LEU A 42 12.74 14.37 -2.41
C LEU A 42 12.67 13.04 -1.64
N ARG A 43 13.79 12.60 -1.07
CA ARG A 43 13.84 11.39 -0.22
C ARG A 43 12.92 11.51 1.00
N ALA A 44 12.92 12.65 1.68
CA ALA A 44 12.05 12.89 2.83
C ALA A 44 10.56 12.83 2.48
N ILE A 45 10.16 13.39 1.32
CA ILE A 45 8.77 13.31 0.83
C ILE A 45 8.36 11.86 0.61
N ALA A 46 9.15 11.10 -0.15
CA ALA A 46 8.85 9.70 -0.43
C ALA A 46 8.84 8.84 0.85
N LYS A 47 9.78 9.07 1.77
CA LYS A 47 9.80 8.38 3.07
C LYS A 47 8.53 8.65 3.87
N ARG A 48 8.08 9.91 3.96
CA ARG A 48 6.85 10.27 4.67
C ARG A 48 5.62 9.53 4.10
N GLN A 49 5.55 9.39 2.78
CA GLN A 49 4.47 8.65 2.12
C GLN A 49 4.50 7.15 2.45
N VAL A 50 5.69 6.54 2.46
CA VAL A 50 5.86 5.14 2.87
C VAL A 50 5.57 4.94 4.36
N ASP A 51 6.02 5.85 5.23
CA ASP A 51 5.73 5.80 6.66
C ASP A 51 4.22 5.88 6.91
N TYR A 52 3.51 6.77 6.21
CA TYR A 52 2.05 6.86 6.26
C TYR A 52 1.38 5.54 5.82
N LEU A 53 1.82 4.95 4.71
CA LEU A 53 1.33 3.65 4.24
C LEU A 53 1.53 2.55 5.29
N LEU A 54 2.67 2.57 5.98
CA LEU A 54 3.07 1.55 6.96
C LEU A 54 2.56 1.79 8.38
N GLY A 55 1.82 2.88 8.62
CA GLY A 55 1.09 3.09 9.88
C GLY A 55 1.29 4.44 10.56
N ASP A 56 2.13 5.33 10.04
CA ASP A 56 2.20 6.71 10.53
C ASP A 56 1.10 7.59 9.92
N ASN A 57 -0.13 7.21 10.24
CA ASN A 57 -1.36 7.86 9.81
C ASN A 57 -2.32 8.04 11.01
N PRO A 58 -3.40 8.83 10.87
CA PRO A 58 -4.35 9.06 11.97
C PRO A 58 -4.98 7.77 12.53
N MET A 59 -5.16 6.75 11.70
CA MET A 59 -5.71 5.46 12.12
C MET A 59 -4.70 4.56 12.87
N LYS A 60 -3.41 4.93 12.86
CA LYS A 60 -2.30 4.12 13.39
C LYS A 60 -2.37 2.67 12.89
N MET A 61 -2.63 2.53 11.59
CA MET A 61 -2.85 1.24 10.94
C MET A 61 -2.01 1.14 9.67
N SER A 62 -1.29 0.03 9.50
CA SER A 62 -0.61 -0.28 8.25
C SER A 62 -1.63 -0.60 7.16
N TYR A 63 -1.52 0.02 5.99
CA TYR A 63 -2.27 -0.36 4.79
C TYR A 63 -1.59 -1.49 4.00
N MET A 64 -0.47 -2.02 4.51
CA MET A 64 0.12 -3.29 4.07
C MET A 64 -0.32 -4.41 5.01
N VAL A 65 -1.01 -5.41 4.45
CA VAL A 65 -1.54 -6.56 5.17
C VAL A 65 -0.42 -7.37 5.82
N GLY A 66 -0.58 -7.71 7.10
CA GLY A 66 0.40 -8.49 7.87
C GLY A 66 1.62 -7.70 8.34
N TYR A 67 1.68 -6.38 8.11
CA TYR A 67 2.76 -5.53 8.60
C TYR A 67 2.28 -4.67 9.78
N GLY A 68 3.12 -4.53 10.81
CA GLY A 68 2.83 -3.74 11.99
C GLY A 68 1.78 -4.36 12.93
N PRO A 69 1.45 -3.67 14.04
CA PRO A 69 0.54 -4.19 15.06
C PRO A 69 -0.94 -4.15 14.65
N ARG A 70 -1.31 -3.35 13.65
CA ARG A 70 -2.67 -3.18 13.17
C ARG A 70 -2.67 -3.06 11.64
N TYR A 71 -3.48 -3.87 10.96
CA TYR A 71 -3.61 -3.91 9.50
C TYR A 71 -5.01 -4.41 9.07
N PRO A 72 -5.46 -4.18 7.82
CA PRO A 72 -6.75 -4.65 7.30
C PRO A 72 -6.92 -6.16 7.39
N GLN A 73 -8.08 -6.60 7.87
CA GLN A 73 -8.40 -8.02 8.03
C GLN A 73 -9.42 -8.51 7.00
N ARG A 74 -10.09 -7.61 6.29
CA ARG A 74 -11.24 -7.93 5.42
C ARG A 74 -11.07 -7.35 4.02
N ILE A 75 -9.87 -7.50 3.47
CA ILE A 75 -9.54 -7.02 2.11
C ILE A 75 -10.39 -7.69 1.02
N HIS A 76 -10.63 -6.97 -0.08
CA HIS A 76 -11.34 -7.46 -1.25
C HIS A 76 -10.44 -8.39 -2.09
N HIS A 77 -10.18 -9.60 -1.59
CA HIS A 77 -9.38 -10.60 -2.31
C HIS A 77 -9.96 -12.00 -2.16
N ARG A 78 -10.36 -12.64 -3.27
CA ARG A 78 -11.06 -13.94 -3.27
C ARG A 78 -10.23 -15.04 -2.62
N GLY A 79 -8.95 -15.18 -2.98
CA GLY A 79 -8.07 -16.17 -2.39
C GLY A 79 -7.74 -15.91 -0.90
N SER A 80 -7.92 -14.67 -0.44
CA SER A 80 -7.71 -14.32 0.98
C SER A 80 -8.96 -14.64 1.80
N SER A 81 -10.14 -14.33 1.25
CA SER A 81 -11.44 -14.40 1.92
C SER A 81 -12.08 -15.80 1.93
N LEU A 82 -11.82 -16.63 0.93
CA LEU A 82 -12.34 -18.01 0.87
C LEU A 82 -11.43 -19.00 1.62
N PRO A 83 -11.97 -20.09 2.19
CA PRO A 83 -11.14 -21.13 2.79
C PRO A 83 -10.18 -21.72 1.76
N SER A 84 -8.98 -22.10 2.21
CA SER A 84 -7.99 -22.76 1.35
C SER A 84 -8.48 -24.15 0.91
N VAL A 85 -7.91 -24.68 -0.18
CA VAL A 85 -8.21 -26.04 -0.65
C VAL A 85 -7.86 -27.11 0.38
N ALA A 86 -6.90 -26.84 1.27
CA ALA A 86 -6.54 -27.76 2.36
C ALA A 86 -7.63 -27.82 3.43
N ALA A 87 -8.28 -26.69 3.75
CA ALA A 87 -9.37 -26.62 4.72
C ALA A 87 -10.74 -26.98 4.12
N HIS A 88 -10.92 -26.76 2.82
CA HIS A 88 -12.16 -27.04 2.10
C HIS A 88 -11.85 -27.59 0.69
N PRO A 89 -11.64 -28.91 0.53
CA PRO A 89 -11.22 -29.51 -0.74
C PRO A 89 -12.34 -29.60 -1.78
N ALA A 90 -13.60 -29.47 -1.35
CA ALA A 90 -14.75 -29.46 -2.24
C ALA A 90 -14.82 -28.16 -3.07
N LYS A 91 -15.46 -28.24 -4.24
CA LYS A 91 -15.67 -27.05 -5.08
C LYS A 91 -16.64 -26.08 -4.40
N ILE A 92 -16.23 -24.82 -4.30
CA ILE A 92 -17.08 -23.71 -3.86
C ILE A 92 -17.90 -23.22 -5.06
N GLN A 93 -19.23 -23.23 -4.94
CA GLN A 93 -20.13 -22.75 -6.00
C GLN A 93 -20.07 -21.21 -6.12
N CYS A 94 -20.33 -20.67 -7.32
CA CYS A 94 -20.19 -19.23 -7.59
C CYS A 94 -20.99 -18.36 -6.61
N SER A 95 -22.25 -18.71 -6.33
CA SER A 95 -23.13 -17.94 -5.44
C SER A 95 -22.71 -18.02 -3.97
N SER A 96 -22.07 -19.12 -3.55
CA SER A 96 -21.61 -19.32 -2.17
C SER A 96 -20.55 -18.31 -1.74
N GLY A 97 -19.81 -17.70 -2.68
CA GLY A 97 -18.82 -16.66 -2.36
C GLY A 97 -19.44 -15.35 -1.86
N PHE A 98 -20.70 -15.06 -2.18
CA PHE A 98 -21.34 -13.80 -1.77
C PHE A 98 -21.63 -13.73 -0.28
N SER A 99 -21.86 -14.85 0.40
CA SER A 99 -22.00 -14.85 1.87
C SER A 99 -20.67 -14.51 2.56
N VAL A 100 -19.54 -14.90 1.96
CA VAL A 100 -18.21 -14.52 2.43
C VAL A 100 -17.95 -13.04 2.20
N MET A 101 -18.37 -12.49 1.06
CA MET A 101 -18.28 -11.06 0.77
C MET A 101 -18.94 -10.19 1.87
N SER A 102 -20.13 -10.57 2.34
CA SER A 102 -20.88 -9.82 3.38
C SER A 102 -20.50 -10.16 4.82
N SER A 103 -19.71 -11.22 5.05
CA SER A 103 -19.31 -11.67 6.39
C SER A 103 -18.49 -10.61 7.14
N GLN A 104 -18.66 -10.54 8.46
CA GLN A 104 -17.86 -9.68 9.35
C GLN A 104 -16.61 -10.36 9.88
N SER A 105 -16.45 -11.67 9.68
CA SER A 105 -15.25 -12.40 10.09
C SER A 105 -14.02 -11.90 9.33
N PRO A 106 -12.81 -11.99 9.90
CA PRO A 106 -11.55 -11.79 9.16
C PRO A 106 -11.41 -12.74 7.97
N ASN A 107 -10.56 -12.38 7.01
CA ASN A 107 -10.16 -13.28 5.93
C ASN A 107 -9.35 -14.47 6.51
N PRO A 108 -9.69 -15.73 6.16
CA PRO A 108 -9.01 -16.91 6.71
C PRO A 108 -7.55 -17.03 6.25
N ASN A 109 -7.20 -16.50 5.08
CA ASN A 109 -5.81 -16.49 4.60
C ASN A 109 -5.27 -15.06 4.61
N VAL A 110 -4.30 -14.78 5.47
CA VAL A 110 -3.63 -13.47 5.53
C VAL A 110 -2.78 -13.30 4.28
N LEU A 111 -3.14 -12.32 3.44
CA LEU A 111 -2.40 -12.02 2.21
C LEU A 111 -1.21 -11.10 2.53
N VAL A 112 -0.20 -11.65 3.20
CA VAL A 112 0.96 -10.90 3.72
C VAL A 112 1.63 -10.09 2.61
N GLY A 113 1.87 -8.81 2.89
CA GLY A 113 2.55 -7.87 1.99
C GLY A 113 1.63 -7.19 0.98
N ALA A 114 0.36 -7.59 0.86
CA ALA A 114 -0.58 -6.92 -0.03
C ALA A 114 -0.87 -5.50 0.45
N VAL A 115 -0.78 -4.53 -0.46
CA VAL A 115 -1.17 -3.14 -0.20
C VAL A 115 -2.54 -2.91 -0.78
N ILE A 116 -3.47 -2.48 0.07
CA ILE A 116 -4.85 -2.15 -0.31
C ILE A 116 -4.94 -0.78 -0.98
N GLY A 117 -6.12 -0.42 -1.50
CA GLY A 117 -6.39 0.92 -2.03
C GLY A 117 -6.17 2.06 -1.05
N GLY A 118 -6.36 1.81 0.26
CA GLY A 118 -6.08 2.75 1.33
C GLY A 118 -7.29 3.61 1.72
N PRO A 119 -7.07 4.67 2.51
CA PRO A 119 -8.15 5.46 3.09
C PRO A 119 -8.75 6.45 2.09
N ASP A 120 -9.90 7.01 2.46
CA ASP A 120 -10.50 8.16 1.79
C ASP A 120 -9.71 9.47 2.01
N GLN A 121 -10.18 10.57 1.43
CA GLN A 121 -9.57 11.90 1.55
C GLN A 121 -9.58 12.48 2.98
N ASN A 122 -10.30 11.86 3.90
CA ASN A 122 -10.40 12.25 5.31
C ASN A 122 -9.70 11.23 6.23
N ASP A 123 -8.79 10.41 5.69
CA ASP A 123 -8.05 9.38 6.40
C ASP A 123 -8.92 8.23 6.97
N ASN A 124 -10.17 8.06 6.51
CA ASN A 124 -11.02 6.97 6.96
C ASN A 124 -10.81 5.72 6.10
N PHE A 125 -10.72 4.56 6.75
CA PHE A 125 -10.71 3.26 6.08
C PHE A 125 -11.65 2.27 6.79
N PRO A 126 -12.69 1.74 6.11
CA PRO A 126 -13.74 0.95 6.77
C PRO A 126 -13.39 -0.52 7.00
N ASP A 127 -12.34 -1.06 6.37
CA ASP A 127 -11.97 -2.50 6.38
C ASP A 127 -13.16 -3.42 6.02
N GLN A 128 -13.70 -3.22 4.81
CA GLN A 128 -14.88 -3.96 4.32
C GLN A 128 -14.61 -4.54 2.95
N ARG A 129 -14.82 -5.85 2.78
CA ARG A 129 -14.66 -6.52 1.48
C ARG A 129 -15.51 -5.89 0.38
N SER A 130 -16.71 -5.40 0.70
CA SER A 130 -17.59 -4.77 -0.30
C SER A 130 -17.06 -3.44 -0.84
N ASP A 131 -16.19 -2.77 -0.10
CA ASP A 131 -15.51 -1.56 -0.52
C ASP A 131 -14.26 -1.93 -1.33
N TYR A 132 -14.47 -2.28 -2.60
CA TYR A 132 -13.38 -2.63 -3.50
C TYR A 132 -12.44 -1.45 -3.77
N GLU A 133 -12.96 -0.21 -3.74
CA GLU A 133 -12.16 1.01 -4.00
C GLU A 133 -11.03 1.15 -2.98
N GLN A 134 -11.35 0.97 -1.69
CA GLN A 134 -10.38 1.11 -0.61
C GLN A 134 -9.70 -0.21 -0.24
N SER A 135 -10.38 -1.35 -0.38
CA SER A 135 -9.93 -2.63 0.19
C SER A 135 -9.32 -3.61 -0.82
N GLU A 136 -9.34 -3.30 -2.12
CA GLU A 136 -8.76 -4.17 -3.15
C GLU A 136 -7.23 -3.98 -3.24
N PRO A 137 -6.44 -5.05 -3.08
CA PRO A 137 -5.02 -5.00 -3.38
C PRO A 137 -4.77 -5.21 -4.88
N ALA A 138 -3.70 -4.60 -5.39
CA ALA A 138 -3.32 -4.76 -6.79
C ALA A 138 -1.80 -4.92 -6.97
N THR A 139 -1.42 -5.71 -7.97
CA THR A 139 -0.01 -5.95 -8.32
C THR A 139 0.72 -4.66 -8.71
N TYR A 140 0.05 -3.76 -9.41
CA TYR A 140 0.60 -2.46 -9.82
C TYR A 140 0.80 -1.49 -8.65
N THR A 141 0.14 -1.69 -7.51
CA THR A 141 0.38 -0.92 -6.28
C THR A 141 1.64 -1.42 -5.58
N ASN A 142 1.80 -2.74 -5.48
CA ASN A 142 2.95 -3.38 -4.86
C ASN A 142 4.25 -3.23 -5.69
N ALA A 143 4.17 -3.31 -7.01
CA ALA A 143 5.34 -3.30 -7.90
C ALA A 143 6.29 -2.09 -7.68
N PRO A 144 5.83 -0.82 -7.73
CA PRO A 144 6.69 0.33 -7.45
C PRO A 144 7.09 0.44 -5.98
N LEU A 145 6.25 -0.05 -5.06
CA LEU A 145 6.57 -0.05 -3.63
C LEU A 145 7.80 -0.91 -3.32
N VAL A 146 7.96 -2.07 -3.97
CA VAL A 146 9.15 -2.94 -3.78
C VAL A 146 10.44 -2.17 -4.06
N GLY A 147 10.48 -1.41 -5.16
CA GLY A 147 11.64 -0.58 -5.51
C GLY A 147 11.87 0.56 -4.50
N THR A 148 10.79 1.18 -4.04
CA THR A 148 10.81 2.24 -3.03
C THR A 148 11.36 1.74 -1.69
N LEU A 149 10.84 0.61 -1.20
CA LEU A 149 11.30 -0.01 0.05
C LEU A 149 12.76 -0.47 -0.05
N THR A 150 13.17 -1.03 -1.19
CA THR A 150 14.57 -1.42 -1.42
C THR A 150 15.50 -0.22 -1.30
N TYR A 151 15.14 0.91 -1.92
CA TYR A 151 15.93 2.14 -1.83
C TYR A 151 16.05 2.65 -0.40
N LEU A 152 14.93 2.71 0.33
CA LEU A 152 14.89 3.21 1.71
C LEU A 152 15.64 2.29 2.68
N ALA A 153 15.53 0.97 2.51
CA ALA A 153 16.28 0.00 3.30
C ALA A 153 17.79 0.10 3.07
N HIS A 154 18.23 0.30 1.83
CA HIS A 154 19.65 0.50 1.52
C HIS A 154 20.19 1.84 2.07
N SER A 155 19.35 2.87 2.11
CA SER A 155 19.73 4.22 2.53
C SER A 155 19.55 4.45 4.04
N PHE A 156 19.18 3.42 4.81
CA PHE A 156 18.88 3.56 6.24
C PHE A 156 20.15 4.01 6.99
N GLY A 157 20.13 5.22 7.57
CA GLY A 157 21.29 5.88 8.18
C GLY A 157 21.96 6.98 7.34
N GLN A 158 21.54 7.18 6.09
CA GLN A 158 21.99 8.27 5.18
C GLN A 158 20.88 9.27 4.85
N LEU A 159 19.74 9.14 5.55
CA LEU A 159 18.55 9.97 5.46
C LEU A 159 18.49 10.92 6.65
#